data_AF-A0A6A6JFT8-F1
#
_entry.id   AF-A0A6A6JFT8-F1
#
_cell.length_a   1.000
_cell.length_b   1.000
_cell.length_c   1.000
_cell.angle_alpha   90.00
_cell.angle_beta   90.00
_cell.angle_gamma   90.00
#
_symmetry.space_group_name_H-M   'P 1'
#
loop_
_entity.id
_entity.type
_entity.pdbx_description
1 polymer ?
#
loop_
_entity_poly.entity_id
_entity_poly.type
_entity_poly.pdbx_seq_one_letter_code
_entity_poly.pdbx_strand_id
1 'polypeptide(L)'
;MNSTIPTPPCIPEIELDGVTPYGYNKKNTPFTVKITSCSKFQVNQTTAFANFKAISGMTVSADSISFTGFPDDYCLLSMFALDTNGYPIIQSWELHFGSVDMPVLILNPDDTPAQGVHVEANATIYPGLTSTCTTDAAGKCTIGNLPGTTISLVARKDDGSIAVNGLAPTTVQVRLKLLPFVSPKPGSSFETGNGTAGWTGGELRQSLKIKRDTTLVVNTNRQYTLQTASNSFPASGSIKKAYIKYRFITSEVPGGYFATQFNDYFSITIRSDTGA
;
A
#
# COMPACT_ATOMS: atom_id res chain seq x y z
N MET A 1 -51.80 4.24 3.08
CA MET A 1 -51.16 5.55 3.35
C MET A 1 -49.96 5.65 2.43
N ASN A 2 -49.99 6.52 1.43
CA ASN A 2 -48.83 6.79 0.57
C ASN A 2 -47.84 7.66 1.37
N SER A 3 -46.93 7.03 2.09
CA SER A 3 -45.78 7.69 2.69
C SER A 3 -44.78 7.97 1.56
N THR A 4 -44.88 9.15 0.94
CA THR A 4 -43.78 9.67 0.13
C THR A 4 -42.62 9.95 1.09
N ILE A 5 -41.58 9.13 1.04
CA ILE A 5 -40.33 9.39 1.75
C ILE A 5 -39.82 10.73 1.22
N PRO A 6 -39.72 11.77 2.06
CA PRO A 6 -39.26 13.07 1.60
C PRO A 6 -37.82 12.92 1.11
N THR A 7 -37.56 13.37 -0.12
CA THR A 7 -36.22 13.41 -0.68
C THR A 7 -35.41 14.43 0.14
N PRO A 8 -34.22 14.06 0.65
CA PRO A 8 -33.37 15.01 1.35
C PRO A 8 -33.10 16.23 0.46
N PRO A 9 -33.09 17.45 1.02
CA PRO A 9 -32.80 18.66 0.26
C PRO A 9 -31.39 18.65 -0.35
N CYS A 10 -30.52 17.79 0.17
CA CYS A 10 -29.16 17.56 -0.26
C CYS A 10 -28.62 16.29 0.41
N ILE A 11 -27.53 15.75 -0.15
CA ILE A 11 -26.79 14.64 0.47
C ILE A 11 -25.69 15.26 1.34
N PRO A 12 -25.58 14.90 2.63
CA PRO A 12 -24.53 15.43 3.47
C PRO A 12 -23.15 14.92 3.03
N GLU A 13 -22.18 15.84 2.89
CA GLU A 13 -20.78 15.53 2.61
C GLU A 13 -20.00 15.52 3.91
N ILE A 14 -19.16 14.49 4.07
CA ILE A 14 -18.45 14.23 5.31
C ILE A 14 -16.99 13.97 4.98
N GLU A 15 -16.11 14.66 5.71
CA GLU A 15 -14.67 14.53 5.55
C GLU A 15 -14.01 14.13 6.88
N LEU A 16 -12.89 13.42 6.77
CA LEU A 16 -11.96 13.22 7.86
C LEU A 16 -10.92 14.34 7.83
N ASP A 17 -10.65 14.93 8.98
CA ASP A 17 -9.60 15.94 9.15
C ASP A 17 -8.62 15.50 10.24
N GLY A 18 -7.33 15.45 9.87
CA GLY A 18 -6.23 14.95 10.71
C GLY A 18 -5.92 13.45 10.53
N VAL A 19 -6.75 12.70 9.79
CA VAL A 19 -6.50 11.29 9.45
C VAL A 19 -6.93 10.98 8.02
N THR A 20 -6.39 9.90 7.44
CA THR A 20 -6.71 9.40 6.11
C THR A 20 -6.96 7.88 6.12
N PRO A 21 -7.92 7.38 5.35
CA PRO A 21 -8.11 5.94 5.17
C PRO A 21 -7.08 5.30 4.21
N TYR A 22 -6.28 6.12 3.51
CA TYR A 22 -5.34 5.65 2.47
C TYR A 22 -3.87 5.68 2.91
N GLY A 23 -3.60 6.03 4.17
CA GLY A 23 -2.25 6.14 4.72
C GLY A 23 -2.19 5.77 6.19
N TYR A 24 -0.99 5.87 6.78
CA TYR A 24 -0.80 5.56 8.19
C TYR A 24 -0.96 6.81 9.06
N ASN A 25 -1.83 6.69 10.05
CA ASN A 25 -2.17 7.75 10.97
C ASN A 25 -1.36 7.62 12.25
N LYS A 26 -1.09 8.73 12.93
CA LYS A 26 -0.37 8.70 14.20
C LYS A 26 -1.30 8.22 15.33
N LYS A 27 -0.86 7.21 16.09
CA LYS A 27 -1.59 6.76 17.29
C LYS A 27 -1.85 7.90 18.27
N ASN A 28 -2.98 7.81 18.96
CA ASN A 28 -3.38 8.75 20.02
C ASN A 28 -3.35 10.23 19.60
N THR A 29 -3.48 10.50 18.31
CA THR A 29 -3.55 11.87 17.78
C THR A 29 -5.01 12.24 17.56
N PRO A 30 -5.48 13.35 18.15
CA PRO A 30 -6.84 13.81 17.92
C PRO A 30 -7.11 14.10 16.45
N PHE A 31 -8.34 13.82 16.03
CA PHE A 31 -8.81 14.08 14.67
C PHE A 31 -10.31 14.34 14.70
N THR A 32 -10.85 14.85 13.60
CA THR A 32 -12.28 15.18 13.51
C THR A 32 -12.94 14.59 12.27
N VAL A 33 -14.23 14.30 12.39
CA VAL A 33 -15.14 14.10 11.27
C VAL A 33 -15.93 15.38 11.12
N LYS A 34 -15.89 16.01 9.94
CA LYS A 34 -16.60 17.26 9.66
C LYS A 34 -17.72 17.02 8.67
N ILE A 35 -18.82 17.73 8.84
CA ILE A 35 -19.86 17.86 7.82
C ILE A 35 -19.61 19.14 7.03
N THR A 36 -19.29 19.01 5.74
CA THR A 36 -18.87 20.13 4.88
C THR A 36 -20.00 20.72 4.05
N SER A 37 -21.19 20.12 4.12
CA SER A 37 -22.30 20.42 3.24
C SER A 37 -23.41 21.26 3.91
N CYS A 38 -24.55 21.29 3.23
CA CYS A 38 -25.84 21.91 3.53
C CYS A 38 -26.54 21.55 4.86
N SER A 39 -26.04 20.60 5.66
CA SER A 39 -26.69 20.18 6.90
C SER A 39 -25.69 20.11 8.05
N LYS A 40 -26.21 19.92 9.27
CA LYS A 40 -25.42 19.87 10.51
C LYS A 40 -25.76 18.62 11.29
N PHE A 41 -24.86 18.15 12.14
CA PHE A 41 -25.15 17.04 13.04
C PHE A 41 -26.17 17.46 14.11
N GLN A 42 -27.12 16.57 14.41
CA GLN A 42 -27.86 16.64 15.66
C GLN A 42 -27.00 16.07 16.79
N VAL A 43 -26.53 16.96 17.67
CA VAL A 43 -25.58 16.64 18.74
C VAL A 43 -26.05 15.46 19.60
N ASN A 44 -27.33 15.45 19.99
CA ASN A 44 -27.89 14.41 20.88
C ASN A 44 -28.33 13.12 20.16
N GLN A 45 -28.22 13.07 18.84
CA GLN A 45 -28.59 11.93 17.99
C GLN A 45 -27.40 11.43 17.18
N THR A 46 -26.19 11.63 17.71
CA THR A 46 -24.93 11.23 17.11
C THR A 46 -24.22 10.23 18.00
N THR A 47 -23.80 9.11 17.42
CA THR A 47 -22.97 8.11 18.09
C THR A 47 -21.92 7.57 17.13
N ALA A 48 -20.82 7.05 17.69
CA ALA A 48 -19.76 6.43 16.92
C ALA A 48 -19.23 5.18 17.63
N PHE A 49 -18.72 4.26 16.83
CA PHE A 49 -18.18 2.99 17.25
C PHE A 49 -16.77 2.83 16.69
N ALA A 50 -15.86 2.31 17.51
CA ALA A 50 -14.55 1.82 17.09
C ALA A 50 -14.56 0.31 17.27
N ASN A 51 -14.35 -0.45 16.18
CA ASN A 51 -14.33 -1.92 16.23
C ASN A 51 -15.57 -2.50 16.95
N PHE A 52 -16.76 -2.01 16.58
CA PHE A 52 -18.06 -2.39 17.15
C PHE A 52 -18.29 -2.01 18.62
N LYS A 53 -17.37 -1.27 19.25
CA LYS A 53 -17.51 -0.75 20.61
C LYS A 53 -17.85 0.73 20.59
N ALA A 54 -18.88 1.12 21.34
CA ALA A 54 -19.26 2.53 21.46
C ALA A 54 -18.08 3.38 22.00
N ILE A 55 -17.82 4.50 21.35
CA ILE A 55 -16.76 5.43 21.73
C ILE A 55 -17.30 6.37 22.82
N SER A 56 -16.72 6.29 24.01
CA SER A 56 -16.95 7.28 25.07
C SER A 56 -15.97 8.45 24.93
N GLY A 57 -16.42 9.67 25.20
CA GLY A 57 -15.53 10.85 25.23
C GLY A 57 -15.29 11.54 23.89
N MET A 58 -16.17 11.32 22.90
CA MET A 58 -16.23 12.16 21.71
C MET A 58 -16.90 13.50 22.05
N THR A 59 -16.42 14.58 21.42
CA THR A 59 -17.08 15.89 21.49
C THR A 59 -17.84 16.11 20.20
N VAL A 60 -19.17 16.15 20.29
CA VAL A 60 -20.05 16.40 19.15
C VAL A 60 -20.48 17.86 19.14
N SER A 61 -20.31 18.52 18.00
CA SER A 61 -20.86 19.84 17.70
C SER A 61 -21.77 19.75 16.47
N ALA A 62 -22.38 20.86 16.08
CA ALA A 62 -23.18 20.92 14.86
C ALA A 62 -22.34 20.64 13.59
N ASP A 63 -21.05 20.99 13.61
CA ASP A 63 -20.18 20.96 12.43
C ASP A 63 -19.21 19.78 12.43
N SER A 64 -18.97 19.16 13.58
CA SER A 64 -17.92 18.17 13.71
C SER A 64 -18.13 17.19 14.87
N ILE A 65 -17.49 16.04 14.74
CA ILE A 65 -17.30 15.07 15.82
C ILE A 65 -15.80 14.94 16.04
N SER A 66 -15.36 15.26 17.25
CA SER A 66 -13.94 15.21 17.62
C SER A 66 -13.65 13.94 18.41
N PHE A 67 -12.55 13.28 18.04
CA PHE A 67 -12.03 12.08 18.68
C PHE A 67 -10.68 12.41 19.32
N THR A 68 -10.37 11.78 20.47
CA THR A 68 -9.07 11.92 21.13
C THR A 68 -7.93 11.15 20.43
N GLY A 69 -8.26 10.39 19.38
CA GLY A 69 -7.37 9.45 18.71
C GLY A 69 -7.51 8.02 19.26
N PHE A 70 -6.90 7.06 18.57
CA PHE A 70 -6.97 5.63 18.91
C PHE A 70 -5.58 5.03 19.20
N PRO A 71 -5.48 4.09 20.15
CA PRO A 71 -4.23 3.41 20.50
C PRO A 71 -3.95 2.16 19.66
N ASP A 72 -4.98 1.56 19.07
CA ASP A 72 -4.88 0.31 18.29
C ASP A 72 -4.29 0.57 16.89
N ASP A 73 -3.65 -0.45 16.30
CA ASP A 73 -3.08 -0.34 14.94
C ASP A 73 -4.17 -0.27 13.84
N TYR A 74 -5.38 -0.71 14.16
CA TYR A 74 -6.53 -0.73 13.26
C TYR A 74 -7.80 -0.29 13.99
N CYS A 75 -8.58 0.57 13.34
CA CYS A 75 -9.90 0.98 13.79
C CYS A 75 -10.88 0.98 12.62
N LEU A 76 -11.90 0.12 12.69
CA LEU A 76 -13.13 0.31 11.94
C LEU A 76 -13.97 1.38 12.67
N LEU A 77 -13.87 2.62 12.19
CA LEU A 77 -14.67 3.73 12.70
C LEU A 77 -16.01 3.74 11.99
N SER A 78 -17.10 3.51 12.73
CA SER A 78 -18.46 3.61 12.22
C SER A 78 -19.21 4.73 12.93
N MET A 79 -19.85 5.60 12.17
CA MET A 79 -20.62 6.73 12.67
C MET A 79 -22.09 6.57 12.30
N PHE A 80 -22.97 6.82 13.26
CA PHE A 80 -24.42 6.88 13.10
C PHE A 80 -24.92 8.20 13.68
N ALA A 81 -25.43 9.07 12.83
CA ALA A 81 -25.95 10.37 13.24
C ALA A 81 -27.28 10.68 12.56
N LEU A 82 -28.01 11.66 13.08
CA LEU A 82 -29.04 12.37 12.34
C LEU A 82 -28.54 13.75 11.95
N ASP A 83 -28.89 14.20 10.75
CA ASP A 83 -28.71 15.59 10.37
C ASP A 83 -29.80 16.49 10.97
N THR A 84 -29.67 17.81 10.86
CA THR A 84 -30.66 18.78 11.36
C THR A 84 -32.07 18.62 10.77
N ASN A 85 -32.23 17.90 9.67
CA ASN A 85 -33.52 17.60 9.05
C ASN A 85 -34.09 16.24 9.48
N GLY A 86 -33.35 15.48 10.29
CA GLY A 86 -33.72 14.15 10.77
C GLY A 86 -33.36 13.01 9.80
N TYR A 87 -32.58 13.27 8.76
CA TYR A 87 -32.09 12.23 7.85
C TYR A 87 -30.91 11.49 8.47
N PRO A 88 -30.86 10.14 8.34
CA PRO A 88 -29.76 9.36 8.88
C PRO A 88 -28.48 9.58 8.07
N ILE A 89 -27.39 9.74 8.80
CA ILE A 89 -26.03 9.74 8.30
C ILE A 89 -25.35 8.49 8.84
N ILE A 90 -24.94 7.61 7.92
CA ILE A 90 -24.21 6.38 8.26
C ILE A 90 -22.94 6.35 7.42
N GLN A 91 -21.79 6.35 8.08
CA GLN A 91 -20.50 6.33 7.41
C GLN A 91 -19.54 5.42 8.15
N SER A 92 -18.62 4.79 7.42
CA SER A 92 -17.57 3.98 8.03
C SER A 92 -16.24 4.14 7.30
N TRP A 93 -15.15 4.04 8.06
CA TRP A 93 -13.79 4.11 7.56
C TRP A 93 -12.92 3.05 8.23
N GLU A 94 -12.03 2.46 7.45
CA GLU A 94 -10.96 1.63 7.95
C GLU A 94 -9.72 2.51 8.13
N LEU A 95 -9.35 2.74 9.39
CA LEU A 95 -8.23 3.61 9.75
C LEU A 95 -7.10 2.77 10.32
N HIS A 96 -5.89 3.03 9.82
CA HIS A 96 -4.69 2.35 10.27
C HIS A 96 -3.78 3.33 10.99
N PHE A 97 -3.29 2.91 12.16
CA PHE A 97 -2.45 3.73 13.01
C PHE A 97 -1.10 3.07 13.25
N GLY A 98 -0.07 3.89 13.32
CA GLY A 98 1.26 3.45 13.70
C GLY A 98 1.97 4.47 14.57
N SER A 99 3.18 4.10 14.98
CA SER A 99 3.99 4.88 15.92
C SER A 99 5.47 4.89 15.56
N VAL A 100 5.86 4.19 14.49
CA VAL A 100 7.25 4.11 14.07
C VAL A 100 7.53 5.14 12.98
N ASP A 101 8.34 6.13 13.31
CA ASP A 101 8.94 7.02 12.33
C ASP A 101 10.25 6.38 11.88
N MET A 102 10.26 5.84 10.64
CA MET A 102 11.38 5.06 10.14
C MET A 102 12.32 5.91 9.29
N PRO A 103 13.57 6.11 9.73
CA PRO A 103 14.57 6.81 8.93
C PRO A 103 15.09 5.89 7.81
N VAL A 104 15.12 6.42 6.59
CA VAL A 104 15.61 5.74 5.39
C VAL A 104 16.79 6.52 4.81
N LEU A 105 17.85 5.82 4.41
CA LEU A 105 18.96 6.34 3.64
C LEU A 105 19.03 5.60 2.31
N ILE A 106 18.91 6.34 1.21
CA ILE A 106 19.09 5.83 -0.14
C ILE A 106 20.48 6.20 -0.65
N LEU A 107 21.20 5.20 -1.17
CA LEU A 107 22.52 5.34 -1.76
C LEU A 107 22.49 5.06 -3.26
N ASN A 108 23.31 5.77 -4.01
CA ASN A 108 23.67 5.45 -5.38
C ASN A 108 24.54 4.17 -5.44
N PRO A 109 24.78 3.60 -6.64
CA PRO A 109 25.63 2.41 -6.80
C PRO A 109 27.07 2.57 -6.29
N ASP A 110 27.57 3.80 -6.21
CA ASP A 110 28.90 4.17 -5.71
C ASP A 110 28.93 4.48 -4.20
N ASP A 111 27.87 4.13 -3.47
CA ASP A 111 27.69 4.37 -2.03
C ASP A 111 27.61 5.87 -1.63
N THR A 112 27.45 6.77 -2.59
CA THR A 112 27.11 8.18 -2.32
C THR A 112 25.62 8.36 -2.03
N PRO A 113 25.21 9.37 -1.25
CA PRO A 113 23.78 9.61 -1.01
C PRO A 113 22.99 9.98 -2.28
N ALA A 114 21.79 9.42 -2.42
CA ALA A 114 20.91 9.67 -3.56
C ALA A 114 19.79 10.65 -3.20
N GLN A 115 19.87 11.88 -3.70
CA GLN A 115 18.85 12.93 -3.53
C GLN A 115 17.66 12.75 -4.48
N GLY A 116 16.48 13.20 -4.04
CA GLY A 116 15.28 13.30 -4.88
C GLY A 116 14.63 11.94 -5.19
N VAL A 117 14.98 10.90 -4.45
CA VAL A 117 14.42 9.56 -4.60
C VAL A 117 13.07 9.51 -3.90
N HIS A 118 12.04 9.12 -4.63
CA HIS A 118 10.72 8.85 -4.07
C HIS A 118 10.72 7.48 -3.39
N VAL A 119 10.42 7.42 -2.10
CA VAL A 119 10.35 6.20 -1.30
C VAL A 119 8.92 5.97 -0.88
N GLU A 120 8.42 4.76 -1.12
CA GLU A 120 7.05 4.33 -0.84
C GLU A 120 7.07 3.14 0.13
N ALA A 121 6.23 3.20 1.17
CA ALA A 121 6.04 2.15 2.15
C ALA A 121 4.60 1.62 2.13
N ASN A 122 4.43 0.36 1.73
CA ASN A 122 3.13 -0.31 1.66
C ASN A 122 3.02 -1.46 2.66
N ALA A 123 1.93 -1.50 3.42
CA ALA A 123 1.61 -2.61 4.30
C ALA A 123 1.18 -3.79 3.44
N THR A 124 1.79 -4.96 3.60
CA THR A 124 1.40 -6.11 2.75
C THR A 124 0.05 -6.69 3.11
N ILE A 125 -0.33 -6.60 4.38
CA ILE A 125 -1.60 -7.14 4.85
C ILE A 125 -2.77 -6.19 4.56
N TYR A 126 -2.48 -4.94 4.19
CA TYR A 126 -3.47 -3.91 3.90
C TYR A 126 -3.18 -3.24 2.54
N PRO A 127 -3.59 -3.88 1.43
CA PRO A 127 -3.38 -3.34 0.09
C PRO A 127 -4.01 -1.94 -0.04
N GLY A 128 -3.29 -1.01 -0.65
CA GLY A 128 -3.76 0.37 -0.86
C GLY A 128 -3.43 1.36 0.26
N LEU A 129 -2.86 0.89 1.38
CA LEU A 129 -2.25 1.79 2.37
C LEU A 129 -0.82 2.12 1.99
N THR A 130 -0.56 3.41 1.83
CA THR A 130 0.73 3.91 1.38
C THR A 130 1.17 5.09 2.22
N SER A 131 2.47 5.16 2.50
CA SER A 131 3.13 6.38 2.99
C SER A 131 4.39 6.61 2.18
N THR A 132 4.72 7.87 1.94
CA THR A 132 5.82 8.24 1.06
C THR A 132 6.74 9.27 1.68
N CYS A 133 7.99 9.31 1.21
CA CYS A 133 8.90 10.42 1.46
C CYS A 133 9.82 10.62 0.24
N THR A 134 10.43 11.80 0.15
CA THR A 134 11.44 12.09 -0.89
C THR A 134 12.77 12.39 -0.21
N THR A 135 13.86 11.81 -0.69
CA THR A 135 15.17 11.98 -0.07
C THR A 135 15.75 13.38 -0.26
N ASP A 136 16.38 13.90 0.79
CA ASP A 136 17.13 15.16 0.78
C ASP A 136 18.52 15.02 0.13
N ALA A 137 19.33 16.09 0.16
CA ALA A 137 20.70 16.08 -0.37
C ALA A 137 21.65 15.09 0.34
N ALA A 138 21.31 14.67 1.56
CA ALA A 138 22.04 13.64 2.30
C ALA A 138 21.48 12.23 2.03
N GLY A 139 20.59 12.08 1.04
CA GLY A 139 19.95 10.82 0.65
C GLY A 139 18.97 10.30 1.69
N LYS A 140 18.51 11.13 2.63
CA LYS A 140 17.70 10.72 3.77
C LYS A 140 16.26 11.17 3.61
N CYS A 141 15.34 10.35 4.09
CA CYS A 141 14.00 10.78 4.43
C CYS A 141 13.43 9.93 5.58
N THR A 142 12.33 10.37 6.16
CA THR A 142 11.65 9.63 7.24
C THR A 142 10.23 9.33 6.81
N ILE A 143 9.82 8.07 6.93
CA ILE A 143 8.45 7.66 6.68
C ILE A 143 7.77 7.55 8.05
N GLY A 144 6.77 8.40 8.26
CA GLY A 144 6.13 8.55 9.57
C GLY A 144 5.02 7.54 9.83
N ASN A 145 4.73 7.34 11.11
CA ASN A 145 3.54 6.64 11.64
C ASN A 145 3.36 5.21 11.12
N LEU A 146 4.43 4.50 10.81
CA LEU A 146 4.33 3.16 10.27
C LEU A 146 3.77 2.17 11.32
N PRO A 147 2.94 1.20 10.89
CA PRO A 147 2.33 0.21 11.77
C PRO A 147 3.35 -0.84 12.21
N GLY A 148 3.08 -1.57 13.29
CA GLY A 148 3.93 -2.67 13.78
C GLY A 148 3.88 -3.95 12.93
N THR A 149 3.65 -3.84 11.62
CA THR A 149 3.58 -4.98 10.68
C THR A 149 4.60 -4.81 9.56
N THR A 150 4.91 -5.89 8.86
CA THR A 150 5.85 -5.86 7.75
C THR A 150 5.36 -4.93 6.63
N ILE A 151 6.27 -4.08 6.13
CA ILE A 151 6.05 -3.13 5.03
C ILE A 151 6.98 -3.42 3.86
N SER A 152 6.51 -3.16 2.64
CA SER A 152 7.33 -3.16 1.43
C SER A 152 7.84 -1.74 1.23
N LEU A 153 9.15 -1.58 1.17
CA LEU A 153 9.80 -0.35 0.77
C LEU A 153 10.18 -0.42 -0.70
N VAL A 154 9.77 0.58 -1.45
CA VAL A 154 10.16 0.76 -2.85
C VAL A 154 10.68 2.17 -3.03
N ALA A 155 11.95 2.30 -3.39
CA ALA A 155 12.57 3.57 -3.72
C ALA A 155 12.74 3.67 -5.24
N ARG A 156 12.33 4.78 -5.84
CA ARG A 156 12.44 5.04 -7.28
C ARG A 156 12.95 6.45 -7.55
N LYS A 157 13.75 6.55 -8.59
CA LYS A 157 14.28 7.81 -9.10
C LYS A 157 13.85 7.99 -10.56
N ASP A 158 13.79 9.24 -11.03
CA ASP A 158 13.32 9.57 -12.38
C ASP A 158 14.15 8.94 -13.51
N ASP A 159 15.40 8.55 -13.21
CA ASP A 159 16.29 7.82 -14.13
C ASP A 159 15.98 6.32 -14.24
N GLY A 160 14.88 5.86 -13.63
CA GLY A 160 14.45 4.47 -13.64
C GLY A 160 15.18 3.56 -12.64
N SER A 161 16.12 4.12 -11.85
CA SER A 161 16.78 3.35 -10.80
C SER A 161 15.80 2.96 -9.69
N ILE A 162 15.93 1.74 -9.18
CA ILE A 162 15.04 1.18 -8.17
C ILE A 162 15.82 0.54 -7.01
N ALA A 163 15.29 0.66 -5.80
CA ALA A 163 15.66 -0.20 -4.68
C ALA A 163 14.41 -0.72 -3.99
N VAL A 164 14.48 -1.94 -3.47
CA VAL A 164 13.35 -2.62 -2.83
C VAL A 164 13.81 -3.33 -1.57
N ASN A 165 12.96 -3.34 -0.54
CA ASN A 165 13.20 -4.13 0.67
C ASN A 165 11.87 -4.48 1.34
N GLY A 166 11.84 -5.57 2.10
CA GLY A 166 10.70 -5.95 2.92
C GLY A 166 11.17 -6.14 4.36
N LEU A 167 10.56 -5.40 5.28
CA LEU A 167 10.96 -5.42 6.68
C LEU A 167 9.84 -4.91 7.59
N ALA A 168 9.93 -5.22 8.88
CA ALA A 168 9.15 -4.51 9.89
C ALA A 168 9.70 -3.08 10.06
N PRO A 169 8.84 -2.08 10.24
CA PRO A 169 9.25 -0.72 10.56
C PRO A 169 10.14 -0.69 11.81
N THR A 170 11.18 0.14 11.75
CA THR A 170 12.16 0.29 12.82
C THR A 170 12.57 1.75 12.97
N THR A 171 13.04 2.13 14.16
CA THR A 171 13.65 3.45 14.39
C THR A 171 15.13 3.50 13.99
N VAL A 172 15.72 2.35 13.63
CA VAL A 172 17.08 2.25 13.09
C VAL A 172 17.07 2.66 11.62
N GLN A 173 18.12 3.37 11.18
CA GLN A 173 18.23 3.78 9.78
C GLN A 173 18.32 2.58 8.84
N VAL A 174 17.34 2.49 7.95
CA VAL A 174 17.29 1.48 6.88
C VAL A 174 18.07 2.01 5.68
N ARG A 175 19.02 1.23 5.18
CA ARG A 175 19.85 1.60 4.03
C ARG A 175 19.39 0.82 2.80
N LEU A 176 19.09 1.52 1.72
CA LEU A 176 18.77 0.93 0.42
C LEU A 176 19.76 1.46 -0.62
N LYS A 177 20.20 0.58 -1.52
CA LYS A 177 21.11 0.93 -2.60
C LYS A 177 20.35 0.85 -3.92
N LEU A 178 20.32 1.96 -4.66
CA LEU A 178 19.71 2.03 -5.97
C LEU A 178 20.43 1.07 -6.92
N LEU A 179 19.64 0.27 -7.62
CA LEU A 179 20.07 -0.47 -8.80
C LEU A 179 19.74 0.41 -10.01
N PRO A 180 20.75 0.84 -10.79
CA PRO A 180 20.53 1.73 -11.91
C PRO A 180 19.84 0.97 -13.02
N PHE A 181 19.05 1.69 -13.82
CA PHE A 181 18.62 1.14 -15.10
C PHE A 181 19.83 1.09 -16.04
N VAL A 182 20.35 -0.11 -16.31
CA VAL A 182 21.48 -0.28 -17.24
C VAL A 182 20.93 -0.44 -18.65
N SER A 183 21.04 0.61 -19.45
CA SER A 183 20.85 0.50 -20.90
C SER A 183 21.93 -0.41 -21.50
N PRO A 184 21.58 -1.38 -22.35
CA PRO A 184 22.56 -2.23 -23.01
C PRO A 184 23.57 -1.42 -23.82
N LYS A 185 24.79 -1.95 -23.99
CA LYS A 185 25.81 -1.33 -24.85
C LYS A 185 25.29 -1.28 -26.29
N PRO A 186 25.50 -0.19 -27.03
CA PRO A 186 25.20 -0.14 -28.46
C PRO A 186 25.85 -1.31 -29.20
N GLY A 187 25.06 -2.10 -29.93
CA GLY A 187 25.54 -3.28 -30.64
C GLY A 187 25.64 -4.57 -29.80
N SER A 188 25.16 -4.59 -28.56
CA SER A 188 24.96 -5.85 -27.84
C SER A 188 23.94 -6.71 -28.59
N SER A 189 24.41 -7.78 -29.23
CA SER A 189 23.55 -8.81 -29.80
C SER A 189 23.07 -9.78 -28.72
N PHE A 190 21.91 -10.40 -28.94
CA PHE A 190 21.47 -11.54 -28.14
C PHE A 190 22.57 -12.62 -28.19
N GLU A 191 23.17 -12.96 -27.04
CA GLU A 191 24.07 -14.11 -26.95
C GLU A 191 23.23 -15.39 -26.96
N THR A 192 22.90 -15.87 -28.15
CA THR A 192 22.19 -17.14 -28.40
C THR A 192 22.80 -18.32 -27.64
N GLY A 193 24.12 -18.29 -27.39
CA GLY A 193 24.86 -19.31 -26.64
C GLY A 193 24.52 -19.41 -25.15
N ASN A 194 23.97 -18.36 -24.54
CA ASN A 194 23.64 -18.32 -23.11
C ASN A 194 22.17 -18.59 -22.79
N GLY A 195 21.30 -18.81 -23.78
CA GLY A 195 19.86 -18.57 -23.57
C GLY A 195 18.85 -19.47 -24.28
N THR A 196 19.21 -20.62 -24.86
CA THR A 196 18.22 -21.53 -25.48
C THR A 196 18.29 -22.99 -25.00
N ALA A 197 19.39 -23.40 -24.35
CA ALA A 197 19.49 -24.72 -23.74
C ALA A 197 18.47 -24.86 -22.58
N GLY A 198 17.48 -25.74 -22.74
CA GLY A 198 16.40 -25.97 -21.77
C GLY A 198 15.09 -25.24 -22.07
N TRP A 199 15.03 -24.43 -23.13
CA TRP A 199 13.78 -23.81 -23.59
C TRP A 199 12.94 -24.82 -24.36
N THR A 200 11.99 -25.48 -23.70
CA THR A 200 10.92 -26.20 -24.39
C THR A 200 9.89 -25.17 -24.86
N GLY A 201 10.10 -24.59 -26.05
CA GLY A 201 9.09 -23.80 -26.74
C GLY A 201 7.90 -24.69 -27.11
N GLY A 202 6.95 -24.83 -26.17
CA GLY A 202 5.67 -25.47 -26.41
C GLY A 202 4.62 -24.44 -26.76
N GLU A 203 3.72 -24.76 -27.70
CA GLU A 203 2.49 -24.01 -27.89
C GLU A 203 1.72 -23.94 -26.56
N LEU A 204 1.33 -22.73 -26.16
CA LEU A 204 0.49 -22.48 -25.00
C LEU A 204 -0.88 -23.15 -25.19
N ARG A 205 -1.01 -24.40 -24.75
CA ARG A 205 -2.33 -24.99 -24.45
C ARG A 205 -2.71 -24.56 -23.03
N GLN A 206 -3.41 -23.44 -22.90
CA GLN A 206 -4.08 -23.10 -21.66
C GLN A 206 -5.06 -24.22 -21.29
N SER A 207 -4.68 -25.05 -20.31
CA SER A 207 -5.61 -25.95 -19.65
C SER A 207 -6.54 -25.10 -18.80
N LEU A 208 -7.79 -24.93 -19.25
CA LEU A 208 -8.91 -24.31 -18.53
C LEU A 208 -9.38 -25.13 -17.30
N LYS A 209 -8.45 -25.72 -16.54
CA LYS A 209 -8.74 -26.34 -15.24
C LYS A 209 -7.84 -25.75 -14.17
N ILE A 210 -8.17 -24.52 -13.76
CA ILE A 210 -7.51 -23.85 -12.65
C ILE A 210 -8.13 -24.34 -11.35
N LYS A 211 -7.49 -25.33 -10.73
CA LYS A 211 -7.73 -25.77 -9.36
C LYS A 211 -7.00 -24.78 -8.45
N ARG A 212 -7.73 -23.93 -7.70
CA ARG A 212 -7.23 -22.90 -6.73
C ARG A 212 -5.75 -22.55 -6.95
N ASP A 213 -5.46 -21.71 -7.94
CA ASP A 213 -4.08 -21.32 -8.25
C ASP A 213 -3.55 -20.39 -7.17
N THR A 214 -2.53 -20.83 -6.45
CA THR A 214 -1.74 -19.99 -5.54
C THR A 214 -0.57 -19.32 -6.27
N THR A 215 -0.50 -19.45 -7.61
CA THR A 215 0.56 -18.86 -8.43
C THR A 215 0.35 -17.35 -8.55
N LEU A 216 1.33 -16.57 -8.10
CA LEU A 216 1.40 -15.14 -8.39
C LEU A 216 1.76 -14.95 -9.86
N VAL A 217 0.88 -14.29 -10.61
CA VAL A 217 1.08 -13.97 -12.02
C VAL A 217 1.17 -12.45 -12.16
N VAL A 218 2.30 -11.99 -12.67
CA VAL A 218 2.52 -10.60 -13.08
C VAL A 218 2.67 -10.59 -14.60
N ASN A 219 1.94 -9.72 -15.26
CA ASN A 219 1.99 -9.55 -16.71
C ASN A 219 2.39 -8.11 -17.02
N THR A 220 3.36 -7.93 -17.92
CA THR A 220 3.97 -6.65 -18.24
C THR A 220 3.61 -6.16 -19.64
N ASN A 221 2.64 -6.78 -20.32
CA ASN A 221 2.12 -6.46 -21.66
C ASN A 221 2.08 -4.94 -21.98
N ARG A 222 3.20 -4.38 -22.45
CA ARG A 222 3.38 -2.95 -22.76
C ARG A 222 3.02 -2.01 -21.61
N GLN A 223 3.18 -2.44 -20.36
CA GLN A 223 2.94 -1.60 -19.19
C GLN A 223 4.26 -0.97 -18.75
N TYR A 224 4.32 0.36 -18.79
CA TYR A 224 5.49 1.14 -18.39
C TYR A 224 5.52 1.45 -16.88
N THR A 225 4.54 0.94 -16.12
CA THR A 225 4.42 1.14 -14.67
C THR A 225 4.75 -0.16 -13.93
N LEU A 226 5.32 -0.05 -12.72
CA LEU A 226 5.64 -1.22 -11.90
C LEU A 226 4.39 -2.08 -11.70
N GLN A 227 4.49 -3.34 -12.12
CA GLN A 227 3.48 -4.35 -11.85
C GLN A 227 3.83 -5.09 -10.57
N THR A 228 2.85 -5.27 -9.68
CA THR A 228 3.04 -5.94 -8.40
C THR A 228 1.98 -7.00 -8.20
N ALA A 229 2.36 -8.12 -7.57
CA ALA A 229 1.42 -9.11 -7.09
C ALA A 229 1.89 -9.59 -5.72
N SER A 230 0.96 -9.74 -4.77
CA SER A 230 1.25 -10.22 -3.43
C SER A 230 0.22 -11.27 -3.02
N ASN A 231 0.64 -12.21 -2.17
CA ASN A 231 -0.24 -13.20 -1.58
C ASN A 231 0.28 -13.54 -0.18
N SER A 232 -0.65 -13.78 0.74
CA SER A 232 -0.36 -14.18 2.11
C SER A 232 -0.91 -15.58 2.34
N PHE A 233 -0.13 -16.41 3.03
CA PHE A 233 -0.51 -17.79 3.31
C PHE A 233 -0.50 -18.03 4.82
N PRO A 234 -1.56 -18.62 5.40
CA PRO A 234 -1.55 -18.95 6.82
C PRO A 234 -0.49 -20.02 7.07
N ALA A 235 0.53 -19.68 7.86
CA ALA A 235 1.55 -20.61 8.30
C ALA A 235 1.22 -21.12 9.71
N SER A 236 1.00 -22.43 9.87
CA SER A 236 0.92 -23.04 11.21
C SER A 236 2.33 -23.22 11.80
N GLY A 237 2.45 -23.28 13.13
CA GLY A 237 3.75 -23.43 13.81
C GLY A 237 4.55 -24.70 13.45
N SER A 238 3.93 -25.66 12.74
CA SER A 238 4.60 -26.85 12.20
C SER A 238 5.27 -26.62 10.84
N ILE A 239 4.97 -25.52 10.14
CA ILE A 239 5.53 -25.22 8.82
C ILE A 239 6.94 -24.64 8.99
N LYS A 240 7.94 -25.39 8.55
CA LYS A 240 9.36 -25.01 8.63
C LYS A 240 9.94 -24.51 7.30
N LYS A 241 9.20 -24.66 6.21
CA LYS A 241 9.64 -24.31 4.86
C LYS A 241 8.46 -23.75 4.07
N ALA A 242 8.68 -22.63 3.40
CA ALA A 242 7.79 -22.08 2.40
C ALA A 242 8.51 -22.11 1.04
N TYR A 243 7.77 -22.38 -0.02
CA TYR A 243 8.27 -22.35 -1.38
C TYR A 243 7.44 -21.36 -2.18
N ILE A 244 8.09 -20.45 -2.89
CA ILE A 244 7.42 -19.59 -3.85
C ILE A 244 7.69 -20.15 -5.24
N LYS A 245 6.60 -20.43 -5.94
CA LYS A 245 6.61 -20.69 -7.37
C LYS A 245 6.09 -19.45 -8.05
N TYR A 246 6.96 -18.77 -8.77
CA TYR A 246 6.61 -17.67 -9.65
C TYR A 246 6.82 -18.10 -11.10
N ARG A 247 6.02 -17.53 -11.99
CA ARG A 247 6.20 -17.68 -13.44
C ARG A 247 6.15 -16.28 -14.04
N PHE A 248 7.28 -15.88 -14.60
CA PHE A 248 7.34 -14.67 -15.41
C PHE A 248 6.88 -15.00 -16.82
N ILE A 249 5.86 -14.31 -17.31
CA ILE A 249 5.36 -14.43 -18.69
C ILE A 249 5.43 -13.04 -19.30
N THR A 250 6.42 -12.82 -20.17
CA THR A 250 6.47 -11.63 -21.01
C THR A 250 5.85 -11.93 -22.37
N SER A 251 5.13 -10.98 -22.94
CA SER A 251 4.65 -11.04 -24.33
C SER A 251 5.51 -10.22 -25.30
N GLU A 252 6.72 -9.83 -24.87
CA GLU A 252 7.61 -9.07 -25.72
C GLU A 252 7.94 -9.86 -26.98
N VAL A 253 7.61 -9.24 -28.11
CA VAL A 253 7.90 -9.76 -29.44
C VAL A 253 8.99 -8.87 -30.05
N PRO A 254 10.13 -9.46 -30.46
CA PRO A 254 10.38 -10.90 -30.54
C PRO A 254 10.64 -11.54 -29.16
N GLY A 255 10.21 -12.79 -28.95
CA GLY A 255 10.51 -13.50 -27.70
C GLY A 255 12.00 -13.85 -27.64
N GLY A 256 12.70 -13.47 -26.57
CA GLY A 256 14.15 -13.74 -26.41
C GLY A 256 14.98 -12.59 -25.84
N TYR A 257 14.37 -11.44 -25.57
CA TYR A 257 15.05 -10.23 -25.07
C TYR A 257 15.24 -10.19 -23.55
N PHE A 258 15.28 -11.36 -22.90
CA PHE A 258 15.65 -11.49 -21.50
C PHE A 258 17.09 -10.98 -21.31
N ALA A 259 17.32 -10.18 -20.27
CA ALA A 259 18.58 -9.47 -20.02
C ALA A 259 18.89 -8.29 -20.99
N THR A 260 17.91 -7.74 -21.72
CA THR A 260 18.11 -6.59 -22.66
C THR A 260 17.31 -5.33 -22.30
N GLN A 261 17.24 -4.33 -23.21
CA GLN A 261 16.55 -3.04 -23.05
C GLN A 261 15.04 -3.13 -22.79
N PHE A 262 14.46 -4.33 -22.95
CA PHE A 262 13.05 -4.62 -22.72
C PHE A 262 12.82 -5.31 -21.36
N ASN A 263 13.84 -5.38 -20.49
CA ASN A 263 13.69 -6.05 -19.21
C ASN A 263 12.72 -5.35 -18.26
N ASP A 264 11.74 -6.12 -17.81
CA ASP A 264 11.05 -5.89 -16.55
C ASP A 264 11.94 -6.31 -15.38
N TYR A 265 12.26 -5.39 -14.48
CA TYR A 265 12.81 -5.73 -13.17
C TYR A 265 11.68 -6.29 -12.31
N PHE A 266 11.86 -7.50 -11.79
CA PHE A 266 10.96 -8.06 -10.79
C PHE A 266 11.71 -8.23 -9.47
N SER A 267 11.01 -7.94 -8.38
CA SER A 267 11.47 -8.24 -7.03
C SER A 267 10.52 -9.24 -6.40
N ILE A 268 11.09 -10.27 -5.78
CA ILE A 268 10.33 -11.22 -4.98
C ILE A 268 10.74 -10.98 -3.54
N THR A 269 9.80 -10.50 -2.75
CA THR A 269 9.98 -10.31 -1.31
C THR A 269 9.18 -11.37 -0.58
N ILE A 270 9.85 -12.18 0.24
CA ILE A 270 9.23 -13.19 1.11
C ILE A 270 9.38 -12.71 2.54
N ARG A 271 8.30 -12.74 3.32
CA ARG A 271 8.35 -12.29 4.72
C ARG A 271 7.32 -12.98 5.60
N SER A 272 7.61 -13.00 6.90
CA SER A 272 6.64 -13.32 7.94
C SER A 272 5.89 -12.06 8.35
N ASP A 273 4.63 -12.21 8.80
CA ASP A 273 3.82 -11.09 9.30
C ASP A 273 4.40 -10.49 10.60
N THR A 274 5.23 -11.25 11.31
CA THR A 274 5.85 -10.88 12.59
C THR A 274 7.30 -10.38 12.44
N GLY A 275 7.84 -10.33 11.22
CA GLY A 275 9.14 -9.71 10.94
C GLY A 275 10.35 -10.39 11.59
N ALA A 276 10.23 -11.66 11.99
CA ALA A 276 11.35 -12.48 12.48
C ALA A 276 12.22 -13.01 11.34
#